data_AF-A0A7K3RV15-F1
#
_entry.id   AF-A0A7K3RV15-F1
#
_cell.length_a   1.000
_cell.length_b   1.000
_cell.length_c   1.000
_cell.angle_alpha   90.00
_cell.angle_beta   90.00
_cell.angle_gamma   90.00
#
_symmetry.space_group_name_H-M   'P 1'
#
loop_
_entity.id
_entity.type
_entity.pdbx_description
1 polymer ?
#
loop_
_entity_poly.entity_id
_entity_poly.type
_entity_poly.pdbx_seq_one_letter_code
_entity_poly.pdbx_strand_id
1 'polypeptide(L)'
;ADADPADFDTALAAARGAGLGGIVEVTPPADAASAWVVAQTDNTWPVHYDRVAVDTTSGEITSRTRWADHPALNKLSKLGVQGHMGVLFGVANQIVLALIALGLTAVIVWGYRMWWLRRPTRGDRPARVGRAPERGAWRRIPLPA
;
A
#
# COMPACT_ATOMS: atom_id res chain seq x y z
N ALA A 1 14.98 -16.42 22.04
CA ALA A 1 14.93 -17.87 22.31
C ALA A 1 15.14 -18.56 20.98
N ASP A 2 15.95 -19.62 20.90
CA ASP A 2 16.05 -20.40 19.67
C ASP A 2 14.70 -21.09 19.46
N ALA A 3 14.02 -20.75 18.36
CA ALA A 3 12.72 -21.30 18.04
C ALA A 3 12.88 -22.77 17.62
N ASP A 4 12.37 -23.69 18.45
CA ASP A 4 12.36 -25.12 18.12
C ASP A 4 11.33 -25.38 17.01
N PRO A 5 11.67 -26.12 15.94
CA PRO A 5 10.70 -26.61 14.96
C PRO A 5 9.46 -27.28 15.57
N ALA A 6 9.59 -27.97 16.71
CA ALA A 6 8.45 -28.59 17.40
C ALA A 6 7.44 -27.58 17.97
N ASP A 7 7.92 -26.41 18.42
CA ASP A 7 7.07 -25.32 18.90
C ASP A 7 6.27 -24.69 17.76
N PHE A 8 6.86 -24.61 16.56
CA PHE A 8 6.18 -24.12 15.36
C PHE A 8 4.95 -24.98 15.02
N ASP A 9 5.12 -26.30 14.97
CA ASP A 9 4.03 -27.22 14.65
C ASP A 9 2.91 -27.16 15.71
N THR A 10 3.30 -27.02 16.98
CA THR A 10 2.36 -26.87 18.10
C THR A 10 1.57 -25.57 17.98
N ALA A 11 2.24 -24.44 17.72
CA ALA A 11 1.59 -23.14 17.52
C ALA A 11 0.63 -23.17 16.32
N LEU A 12 1.05 -23.79 15.21
CA LEU A 12 0.22 -23.92 14.02
C LEU A 12 -1.00 -24.80 14.29
N ALA A 13 -0.84 -25.95 14.94
CA ALA A 13 -1.94 -26.87 15.26
C ALA A 13 -2.97 -26.21 16.19
N ALA A 14 -2.51 -25.51 17.23
CA ALA A 14 -3.37 -24.74 18.13
C ALA A 14 -4.16 -23.66 17.37
N ALA A 15 -3.50 -22.91 16.48
CA ALA A 15 -4.17 -21.90 15.66
C ALA A 15 -5.19 -22.50 14.67
N ARG A 16 -4.91 -23.66 14.07
CA ARG A 16 -5.89 -24.36 13.22
C ARG A 16 -7.09 -24.84 14.04
N GLY A 17 -6.88 -25.42 15.22
CA GLY A 17 -7.95 -25.79 16.16
C GLY A 17 -8.77 -24.58 16.63
N ALA A 18 -8.16 -23.40 16.67
CA ALA A 18 -8.80 -22.13 16.98
C ALA A 18 -9.77 -21.63 15.89
N GLY A 19 -9.70 -22.20 14.67
CA GLY A 19 -10.49 -21.83 13.51
C GLY A 19 -9.78 -20.95 12.48
N LEU A 20 -8.46 -20.71 12.61
CA LEU A 20 -7.71 -19.96 11.57
C LEU A 20 -7.52 -20.85 10.34
N GLY A 21 -8.30 -20.59 9.29
CA GLY A 21 -8.17 -21.21 7.98
C GLY A 21 -7.16 -20.50 7.07
N GLY A 22 -7.03 -20.95 5.82
CA GLY A 22 -6.29 -20.22 4.78
C GLY A 22 -4.78 -20.08 5.02
N ILE A 23 -4.20 -19.04 4.41
CA ILE A 23 -2.77 -18.74 4.51
C ILE A 23 -2.51 -18.04 5.83
N VAL A 24 -1.59 -18.61 6.61
CA VAL A 24 -1.18 -18.07 7.91
C VAL A 24 0.31 -17.82 7.94
N GLU A 25 0.68 -16.76 8.63
CA GLU A 25 2.05 -16.41 8.99
C GLU A 25 2.23 -16.73 10.47
N VAL A 26 3.25 -17.52 10.78
CA VAL A 26 3.61 -17.91 12.14
C VAL A 26 4.89 -17.15 12.50
N THR A 27 4.85 -16.38 13.57
CA THR A 27 5.96 -15.56 14.06
C THR A 27 6.43 -16.10 15.41
N PRO A 28 7.72 -16.46 15.56
CA PRO A 28 8.26 -16.91 16.82
C PRO A 28 8.29 -15.79 17.87
N PRO A 29 8.28 -16.13 19.16
CA PRO A 29 8.33 -15.15 20.23
C PRO A 29 9.69 -14.45 20.29
N ALA A 30 9.68 -13.15 20.59
CA ALA A 30 10.91 -12.36 20.70
C ALA A 30 11.76 -12.78 21.93
N ASP A 31 11.10 -13.16 23.03
CA ASP A 31 11.70 -13.57 24.29
C ASP A 31 10.87 -14.66 24.97
N ALA A 32 11.37 -15.19 26.09
CA ALA A 32 10.72 -16.27 26.84
C ALA A 32 9.40 -15.84 27.53
N ALA A 33 9.09 -14.54 27.59
CA ALA A 33 7.85 -14.03 28.16
C ALA A 33 6.77 -13.79 27.09
N SER A 34 7.16 -13.85 25.81
CA SER A 34 6.29 -13.61 24.66
C SER A 34 5.70 -14.91 24.13
N ALA A 35 4.46 -14.84 23.63
CA ALA A 35 3.79 -15.96 22.98
C ALA A 35 4.10 -16.00 21.47
N TRP A 36 3.99 -17.18 20.87
CA TRP A 36 3.99 -17.34 19.42
C TRP A 36 2.77 -16.65 18.82
N VAL A 37 2.93 -15.99 17.68
CA VAL A 37 1.80 -15.31 17.01
C VAL A 37 1.51 -16.01 15.69
N VAL A 38 0.25 -16.41 15.50
CA VAL A 38 -0.24 -16.94 14.22
C VAL A 38 -1.29 -16.00 13.66
N ALA A 39 -1.07 -15.53 12.44
CA ALA A 39 -1.88 -14.50 11.80
C ALA A 39 -2.32 -14.92 10.40
N GLN A 40 -3.60 -14.72 10.06
CA GLN A 40 -4.05 -14.85 8.69
C GLN A 40 -3.58 -13.67 7.83
N THR A 41 -3.17 -13.99 6.60
CA THR A 41 -2.60 -13.01 5.64
C THR A 41 -3.41 -12.95 4.34
N ASP A 42 -4.63 -13.48 4.34
CA ASP A 42 -5.51 -13.51 3.17
C ASP A 42 -6.00 -12.09 2.83
N ASN A 43 -5.38 -11.50 1.82
CA ASN A 43 -5.59 -10.11 1.41
C ASN A 43 -6.40 -9.94 0.11
N THR A 44 -6.92 -11.05 -0.43
CA THR A 44 -7.84 -11.07 -1.55
C THR A 44 -9.25 -11.35 -1.02
N TRP A 45 -10.25 -10.65 -1.55
CA TRP A 45 -11.63 -10.79 -1.10
C TRP A 45 -12.16 -12.22 -1.35
N PRO A 46 -12.80 -12.87 -0.35
CA PRO A 46 -13.05 -12.41 1.02
C PRO A 46 -11.78 -12.41 1.91
N VAL A 47 -11.52 -11.29 2.58
CA VAL A 47 -10.31 -11.09 3.40
C VAL A 47 -10.40 -11.76 4.77
N HIS A 48 -9.29 -12.29 5.26
CA HIS A 48 -9.18 -12.88 6.59
C HIS A 48 -7.94 -12.34 7.30
N TYR A 49 -8.14 -11.73 8.48
CA TYR A 49 -7.09 -11.07 9.28
C TYR A 49 -7.12 -11.50 10.74
N ASP A 50 -7.66 -12.69 11.05
CA ASP A 50 -7.69 -13.16 12.42
C ASP A 50 -6.27 -13.50 12.89
N ARG A 51 -6.01 -13.23 14.16
CA ARG A 51 -4.73 -13.48 14.82
C ARG A 51 -4.95 -14.17 16.16
N VAL A 52 -4.07 -15.09 16.50
CA VAL A 52 -4.01 -15.71 17.81
C VAL A 52 -2.59 -15.70 18.34
N ALA A 53 -2.45 -15.53 19.64
CA ALA A 53 -1.21 -15.75 20.35
C ALA A 53 -1.30 -17.10 21.08
N VAL A 54 -0.26 -17.91 20.97
CA VAL A 54 -0.18 -19.28 21.50
C VAL A 54 1.04 -19.39 22.41
N ASP A 55 0.83 -19.90 23.61
CA ASP A 55 1.93 -20.38 24.45
C ASP A 55 2.20 -21.85 24.09
N THR A 56 3.37 -22.14 23.51
CA THR A 56 3.71 -23.50 23.07
C THR A 56 4.09 -24.42 24.22
N THR A 57 4.40 -23.88 25.40
CA THR A 57 4.71 -24.68 26.59
C THR A 57 3.46 -25.35 27.15
N SER A 58 2.35 -24.60 27.19
CA SER A 58 1.05 -25.08 27.66
C SER A 58 0.13 -25.56 26.53
N GLY A 59 0.39 -25.14 25.29
CA GLY A 59 -0.48 -25.36 24.14
C GLY A 59 -1.73 -24.46 24.14
N GLU A 60 -1.82 -23.48 25.04
CA GLU A 60 -3.00 -22.64 25.20
C GLU A 60 -2.95 -21.35 24.37
N ILE A 61 -4.14 -20.86 23.98
CA ILE A 61 -4.30 -19.58 23.29
C ILE A 61 -4.39 -18.48 24.33
N THR A 62 -3.36 -17.64 24.42
CA THR A 62 -3.27 -16.55 25.39
C THR A 62 -4.03 -15.31 24.95
N SER A 63 -4.16 -15.07 23.63
CA SER A 63 -4.88 -13.93 23.08
C SER A 63 -5.47 -14.22 21.70
N ARG A 64 -6.60 -13.58 21.38
CA ARG A 64 -7.25 -13.67 20.08
C ARG A 64 -7.71 -12.29 19.62
N THR A 65 -7.47 -11.98 18.35
CA THR A 65 -7.99 -10.79 17.68
C THR A 65 -8.68 -11.21 16.39
N ARG A 66 -9.98 -10.98 16.27
CA ARG A 66 -10.75 -11.31 15.07
C ARG A 66 -10.95 -10.08 14.21
N TRP A 67 -10.88 -10.25 12.90
CA TRP A 67 -11.17 -9.20 11.93
C TRP A 67 -12.56 -8.58 12.13
N ALA A 68 -13.55 -9.40 12.52
CA ALA A 68 -14.90 -8.94 12.81
C ALA A 68 -14.93 -7.83 13.88
N ASP A 69 -14.03 -7.89 14.87
CA ASP A 69 -13.99 -6.99 16.02
C ASP A 69 -13.15 -5.73 15.76
N HIS A 70 -12.52 -5.61 14.58
CA HIS A 70 -11.72 -4.41 14.24
C HIS A 70 -12.61 -3.17 14.09
N PRO A 71 -12.15 -1.99 14.57
CA PRO A 71 -12.82 -0.72 14.33
C PRO A 71 -13.04 -0.46 12.84
N ALA A 72 -14.17 0.17 12.48
CA ALA A 72 -14.53 0.44 11.09
C ALA A 72 -13.45 1.23 10.34
N LEU A 73 -12.81 2.21 11.00
CA LEU A 73 -11.73 2.99 10.40
C LEU A 73 -10.50 2.12 10.05
N ASN A 74 -10.15 1.16 10.91
CA ASN A 74 -9.06 0.22 10.65
C ASN A 74 -9.40 -0.67 9.44
N LYS A 75 -10.65 -1.15 9.37
CA LYS A 75 -11.13 -1.94 8.23
C LYS A 75 -11.04 -1.15 6.93
N LEU A 76 -11.54 0.08 6.93
CA LEU A 76 -11.52 0.96 5.76
C LEU A 76 -10.10 1.26 5.28
N SER A 77 -9.18 1.60 6.20
CA SER A 77 -7.78 1.87 5.84
C SER A 77 -7.11 0.64 5.22
N LYS A 78 -7.26 -0.55 5.82
CA LYS A 78 -6.70 -1.79 5.28
C LYS A 78 -7.25 -2.14 3.90
N LEU A 79 -8.58 -2.08 3.74
CA LEU A 79 -9.24 -2.35 2.47
C LEU A 79 -8.86 -1.30 1.42
N GLY A 80 -8.74 -0.02 1.81
CA GLY A 80 -8.31 1.07 0.93
C GLY A 80 -6.89 0.87 0.41
N VAL A 81 -5.94 0.50 1.29
CA VAL A 81 -4.57 0.18 0.90
C VAL A 81 -4.54 -1.01 -0.07
N GLN A 82 -5.29 -2.08 0.20
CA GLN A 82 -5.37 -3.25 -0.68
C GLN A 82 -6.05 -2.96 -2.02
N GLY A 83 -7.06 -2.10 -2.00
CA GLY A 83 -7.71 -1.54 -3.18
C GLY A 83 -6.68 -0.79 -4.03
N HIS A 84 -5.91 0.11 -3.42
CA HIS A 84 -4.90 0.90 -4.11
C HIS A 84 -3.73 0.05 -4.65
N MET A 85 -3.26 -0.95 -3.90
CA MET A 85 -2.21 -1.86 -4.36
C MET A 85 -2.67 -2.80 -5.49
N GLY A 86 -3.97 -2.93 -5.74
CA GLY A 86 -4.49 -3.79 -6.80
C GLY A 86 -4.77 -5.24 -6.37
N VAL A 87 -4.74 -5.56 -5.07
CA VAL A 87 -4.86 -6.96 -4.58
C VAL A 87 -6.27 -7.32 -4.11
N LEU A 88 -7.05 -6.35 -3.63
CA LEU A 88 -8.31 -6.63 -2.92
C LEU A 88 -9.32 -7.48 -3.71
N PHE A 89 -9.51 -7.20 -5.00
CA PHE A 89 -10.41 -7.98 -5.89
C PHE A 89 -9.64 -8.69 -7.01
N GLY A 90 -8.34 -8.93 -6.81
CA GLY A 90 -7.47 -9.52 -7.83
C GLY A 90 -7.52 -8.77 -9.17
N VAL A 91 -7.69 -9.52 -10.26
CA VAL A 91 -7.64 -8.99 -11.65
C VAL A 91 -8.66 -7.87 -11.89
N ALA A 92 -9.85 -7.96 -11.30
CA ALA A 92 -10.86 -6.92 -11.48
C ALA A 92 -10.38 -5.55 -10.95
N ASN A 93 -9.70 -5.54 -9.81
CA ASN A 93 -9.13 -4.33 -9.23
C ASN A 93 -8.00 -3.75 -10.11
N GLN A 94 -7.14 -4.62 -10.65
CA GLN A 94 -6.05 -4.23 -11.55
C GLN A 94 -6.57 -3.58 -12.84
N ILE A 95 -7.62 -4.14 -13.44
CA ILE A 95 -8.25 -3.55 -14.63
C ILE A 95 -8.78 -2.14 -14.33
N VAL A 96 -9.49 -1.97 -13.21
CA VAL A 96 -10.00 -0.66 -12.80
C VAL A 96 -8.87 0.35 -12.61
N LEU A 97 -7.81 -0.02 -11.89
CA LEU A 97 -6.64 0.85 -11.67
C LEU A 97 -5.94 1.20 -13.00
N ALA A 98 -5.81 0.24 -13.92
CA ALA A 98 -5.23 0.47 -15.23
C ALA A 98 -6.06 1.48 -16.05
N LEU A 99 -7.39 1.34 -16.05
CA LEU A 99 -8.28 2.28 -16.73
C LEU A 99 -8.16 3.70 -16.16
N ILE A 100 -8.09 3.83 -14.83
CA ILE A 100 -7.89 5.13 -14.17
C ILE A 100 -6.54 5.74 -14.57
N ALA A 101 -5.46 4.96 -14.54
CA ALA A 101 -4.12 5.42 -14.91
C ALA A 101 -4.05 5.87 -16.38
N LEU A 102 -4.67 5.13 -17.28
CA LEU A 102 -4.77 5.49 -18.70
C LEU A 102 -5.61 6.76 -18.89
N GLY A 103 -6.73 6.88 -18.17
CA GLY A 103 -7.57 8.08 -18.19
C GLY A 103 -6.81 9.34 -17.74
N LEU A 104 -6.07 9.27 -16.63
CA LEU A 104 -5.23 10.36 -16.14
C LEU A 104 -4.14 10.73 -17.16
N THR A 105 -3.48 9.73 -17.74
CA THR A 105 -2.48 9.94 -18.79
C THR A 105 -3.08 10.65 -19.99
N ALA A 106 -4.27 10.23 -20.45
CA ALA A 106 -4.97 10.86 -21.54
C ALA A 106 -5.32 12.32 -21.23
N VAL A 107 -5.81 12.62 -20.02
CA VAL A 107 -6.10 13.99 -19.57
C VAL A 107 -4.84 14.86 -19.57
N ILE A 108 -3.71 14.34 -19.08
CA ILE A 108 -2.42 15.06 -19.08
C ILE A 108 -1.98 15.37 -20.51
N VAL A 109 -1.93 14.35 -21.37
CA VAL A 109 -1.54 14.51 -22.79
C VAL A 109 -2.45 15.51 -23.49
N TRP A 110 -3.76 15.44 -23.22
CA TRP A 110 -4.72 16.36 -23.81
C TRP A 110 -4.55 17.80 -23.30
N GLY A 111 -4.26 17.98 -22.01
CA GLY A 111 -3.93 19.27 -21.41
C GLY A 111 -2.69 19.89 -22.07
N TYR A 112 -1.61 19.12 -22.23
CA TYR A 112 -0.41 19.56 -22.94
C TYR A 112 -0.67 19.86 -24.42
N ARG A 113 -1.46 19.03 -25.10
CA ARG A 113 -1.85 19.27 -26.50
C ARG A 113 -2.65 20.56 -26.65
N MET A 114 -3.65 20.76 -25.80
CA MET A 114 -4.45 21.99 -25.77
C MET A 114 -3.56 23.20 -25.51
N TRP A 115 -2.65 23.11 -24.54
CA TRP A 115 -1.67 24.16 -24.27
C TRP A 115 -0.79 24.44 -25.49
N TRP A 116 -0.22 23.41 -26.12
CA TRP A 116 0.65 23.55 -27.29
C TRP A 116 -0.06 24.22 -28.47
N LEU A 117 -1.32 23.84 -28.74
CA LEU A 117 -2.12 24.40 -29.83
C LEU A 117 -2.61 25.83 -29.54
N ARG A 118 -2.81 26.18 -28.26
CA ARG A 118 -3.32 27.49 -27.85
C ARG A 118 -2.23 28.45 -27.37
N ARG A 119 -0.96 28.01 -27.34
CA ARG A 119 0.15 28.84 -26.86
C ARG A 119 0.29 30.10 -27.73
N PRO A 120 0.46 31.29 -27.14
CA PRO A 120 0.66 32.51 -27.92
C PRO A 120 2.00 32.43 -28.66
N THR A 121 1.96 32.23 -29.97
CA THR A 121 3.14 32.26 -30.85
C THR A 121 3.44 33.64 -31.43
N ARG A 122 2.58 34.63 -31.19
CA ARG A 122 2.73 36.02 -31.66
C ARG A 122 3.07 36.94 -30.49
N GLY A 123 4.10 37.77 -30.66
CA GLY A 123 4.68 38.65 -29.64
C GLY A 123 3.79 39.83 -29.18
N ASP A 124 2.57 39.91 -29.73
CA ASP A 124 1.62 41.02 -29.50
C ASP A 124 0.65 40.75 -28.35
N ARG A 125 0.78 39.60 -27.67
CA ARG A 125 -0.02 39.29 -26.47
C ARG A 125 0.93 39.06 -25.29
N PRO A 126 0.70 39.71 -24.13
CA PRO A 126 1.52 39.48 -22.96
C PRO A 126 1.41 38.00 -22.58
N ALA A 127 2.51 37.27 -22.71
CA ALA A 127 2.58 35.90 -22.22
C ALA A 127 2.38 35.94 -20.70
N ARG A 128 1.44 35.14 -20.19
CA ARG A 128 1.17 35.03 -18.74
C ARG A 128 2.37 34.51 -17.94
N VAL A 129 3.36 33.93 -18.62
CA VAL A 129 4.66 33.55 -18.10
C VAL A 129 5.69 34.43 -18.80
N GLY A 130 6.61 35.02 -18.03
CA GLY A 130 7.57 36.01 -18.49
C GLY A 130 8.22 35.66 -19.82
N ARG A 131 8.40 36.68 -20.67
CA ARG A 131 9.07 36.57 -21.97
C ARG A 131 10.42 35.87 -21.76
N ALA A 132 10.72 34.86 -22.59
CA ALA A 132 12.04 34.25 -22.56
C ALA A 132 13.11 35.35 -22.77
N PRO A 133 14.23 35.34 -22.01
CA PRO A 133 15.28 36.34 -22.18
C PRO A 133 15.78 36.36 -23.62
N GLU A 134 16.05 37.55 -24.15
CA GLU A 134 16.65 37.66 -25.48
C GLU A 134 17.97 36.88 -25.53
N ARG A 135 18.25 36.27 -26.69
CA ARG A 135 19.52 35.54 -26.89
C ARG A 135 20.68 36.50 -26.60
N GLY A 136 21.56 36.10 -25.68
CA GLY A 136 22.71 36.92 -25.26
C GLY A 136 22.45 37.87 -24.09
N ALA A 137 21.26 37.91 -23.49
CA ALA A 137 20.99 38.72 -22.30
C ALA A 137 22.00 38.47 -21.16
N TRP A 138 22.34 37.21 -20.91
CA TRP A 138 23.32 36.82 -19.88
C TRP A 138 24.74 37.28 -20.15
N ARG A 139 25.11 37.50 -21.42
CA ARG A 139 26.46 38.01 -21.79
C ARG A 139 26.61 39.52 -21.56
N ARG A 140 25.49 40.22 -21.34
CA ARG A 140 25.44 41.68 -21.16
C ARG A 140 25.38 42.09 -19.69
N ILE A 141 25.38 41.14 -18.76
CA ILE A 141 25.37 41.45 -17.33
C ILE A 141 26.81 41.78 -16.90
N PRO A 142 27.05 42.96 -16.32
CA PRO A 142 28.39 43.32 -15.82
C PRO A 142 28.79 42.35 -14.69
N LEU A 143 30.06 41.95 -14.70
CA LEU A 143 30.60 41.11 -13.63
C LEU A 143 30.66 41.94 -12.33
N PRO A 144 30.34 41.33 -11.17
CA PRO A 144 30.42 42.02 -9.88
C PRO A 144 31.87 42.45 -9.62
N ALA A 145 32.02 43.64 -9.04
CA ALA A 145 33.30 44.26 -8.68
C ALA A 145 33.98 43.59 -7.49
#